data_AF-A0A359HLG4-F1
#
_entry.id   AF-A0A359HLG4-F1
#
_cell.length_a   1.000
_cell.length_b   1.000
_cell.length_c   1.000
_cell.angle_alpha   90.00
_cell.angle_beta   90.00
_cell.angle_gamma   90.00
#
_symmetry.space_group_name_H-M   'P 1'
#
loop_
_entity.id
_entity.type
_entity.pdbx_description
1 polymer ?
#
loop_
_entity_poly.entity_id
_entity_poly.type
_entity_poly.pdbx_seq_one_letter_code
_entity_poly.pdbx_strand_id
1 'polypeptide(L)'
;MPTREQLLPQIDAVFDFAEIQLRNLIETHPDQFPMYTTHGKWDFSGESWTNWCEGFLGGQLWLIYARNRDPWWRQKAEHYSCLIEPRKTDRNVHDLGFLFWSTYKRWYDLTGDPALSAVLIEAGTTMSLRFNEKGRYL
;
A
#
# COMPACT_ATOMS: atom_id res chain seq x y z
N MET A 1 3.56 3.40 -33.25
CA MET A 1 3.47 3.44 -31.77
C MET A 1 4.22 4.67 -31.30
N PRO A 2 3.76 5.37 -30.25
CA PRO A 2 4.46 6.56 -29.73
C PRO A 2 5.85 6.19 -29.19
N THR A 3 6.81 7.10 -29.34
CA THR A 3 8.17 6.93 -28.80
C THR A 3 8.19 7.19 -27.31
N ARG A 4 9.28 6.76 -26.64
CA ARG A 4 9.48 7.05 -25.22
C ARG A 4 9.42 8.56 -24.93
N GLU A 5 10.08 9.40 -25.73
CA GLU A 5 10.04 10.85 -25.52
C GLU A 5 8.64 11.44 -25.63
N GLN A 6 7.80 10.90 -26.53
CA GLN A 6 6.41 11.33 -26.70
C GLN A 6 5.51 10.94 -25.51
N LEU A 7 5.88 9.90 -24.77
CA LEU A 7 5.12 9.40 -23.61
C LEU A 7 5.50 10.09 -22.30
N LEU A 8 6.73 10.58 -22.15
CA LEU A 8 7.20 11.18 -20.89
C LEU A 8 6.29 12.31 -20.38
N PRO A 9 5.87 13.30 -21.20
CA PRO A 9 4.98 14.35 -20.71
C PRO A 9 3.60 13.84 -20.27
N GLN A 10 3.11 12.78 -20.91
CA GLN A 10 1.82 12.18 -20.55
C GLN A 10 1.92 11.44 -19.22
N ILE A 11 3.03 10.74 -19.00
CA ILE A 11 3.32 10.06 -17.73
C ILE A 11 3.41 11.11 -16.61
N ASP A 12 4.10 12.22 -16.84
CA ASP A 12 4.23 13.30 -15.84
C ASP A 12 2.86 13.88 -15.48
N ALA A 13 2.03 14.20 -16.48
CA ALA A 13 0.68 14.70 -16.23
C ALA A 13 -0.21 13.71 -15.45
N VAL A 14 -0.04 12.40 -15.66
CA VAL A 14 -0.76 11.36 -14.91
C VAL A 14 -0.30 11.31 -13.45
N PHE A 15 1.01 11.42 -13.20
CA PHE A 15 1.53 11.47 -11.83
C PHE A 15 1.10 12.74 -11.10
N ASP A 16 1.11 13.91 -11.75
CA ASP A 16 0.63 15.16 -11.18
C ASP A 16 -0.86 15.07 -10.79
N PHE A 17 -1.67 14.49 -11.67
CA PHE A 17 -3.08 14.25 -11.38
C PHE A 17 -3.27 13.29 -10.19
N ALA A 18 -2.56 12.16 -10.19
CA ALA A 18 -2.62 11.18 -9.11
C ALA A 18 -2.19 11.78 -7.76
N GLU A 19 -1.16 12.61 -7.77
CA GLU A 19 -0.67 13.33 -6.59
C GLU A 19 -1.79 14.20 -5.97
N ILE A 20 -2.47 15.00 -6.80
CA ILE A 20 -3.60 15.84 -6.35
C ILE A 20 -4.73 14.98 -5.78
N GLN A 21 -5.11 13.90 -6.45
CA GLN A 21 -6.21 13.03 -6.00
C GLN A 21 -5.88 12.34 -4.68
N LEU A 22 -4.66 11.81 -4.53
CA LEU A 22 -4.22 11.14 -3.31
C LEU A 22 -4.14 12.12 -2.14
N ARG A 23 -3.67 13.35 -2.37
CA ARG A 23 -3.59 14.39 -1.34
C ARG A 23 -4.98 14.74 -0.84
N ASN A 24 -5.89 15.04 -1.76
CA ASN A 24 -7.28 15.34 -1.43
C ASN A 24 -7.92 14.19 -0.65
N LEU A 25 -7.71 12.94 -1.07
CA LEU A 25 -8.24 11.76 -0.38
C LEU A 25 -7.79 11.71 1.08
N ILE A 26 -6.48 11.74 1.36
CA ILE A 26 -5.97 11.53 2.72
C ILE A 26 -6.12 12.77 3.62
N GLU A 27 -6.30 13.96 3.05
CA GLU A 27 -6.62 15.17 3.81
C GLU A 27 -8.12 15.26 4.15
N THR A 28 -9.01 14.76 3.28
CA THR A 28 -10.47 14.77 3.53
C THR A 28 -10.95 13.57 4.36
N HIS A 29 -10.28 12.43 4.24
CA HIS A 29 -10.60 11.19 4.93
C HIS A 29 -9.35 10.62 5.63
N PRO A 30 -8.82 11.33 6.65
CA PRO A 30 -7.60 10.93 7.32
C PRO A 30 -7.75 9.55 7.95
N ASP A 31 -6.70 8.74 7.83
CA ASP A 31 -6.57 7.40 8.42
C ASP A 31 -7.62 6.38 7.93
N GLN A 32 -8.38 6.73 6.89
CA GLN A 32 -9.30 5.81 6.23
C GLN A 32 -8.68 5.18 4.98
N PHE A 33 -9.07 3.94 4.71
CA PHE A 33 -8.62 3.16 3.56
C PHE A 33 -9.79 2.88 2.63
N PRO A 34 -9.93 3.60 1.50
CA PRO A 34 -11.02 3.35 0.58
C PRO A 34 -10.81 2.03 -0.17
N MET A 35 -11.90 1.30 -0.43
CA MET A 35 -11.85 0.05 -1.19
C MET A 35 -12.40 0.22 -2.61
N TYR A 36 -13.56 0.86 -2.73
CA TYR A 36 -14.26 1.08 -3.99
C TYR A 36 -15.07 2.38 -3.91
N THR A 37 -15.66 2.77 -5.04
CA THR A 37 -16.55 3.92 -5.09
C THR A 37 -18.00 3.50 -5.23
N THR A 38 -18.90 4.13 -4.49
CA THR A 38 -20.35 4.02 -4.66
C THR A 38 -20.87 5.35 -5.19
N HIS A 39 -21.54 5.33 -6.35
CA HIS A 39 -22.01 6.54 -7.05
C HIS A 39 -20.93 7.63 -7.24
N GLY A 40 -19.70 7.21 -7.58
CA GLY A 40 -18.58 8.12 -7.85
C GLY A 40 -17.92 8.73 -6.61
N LYS A 41 -18.27 8.26 -5.40
CA LYS A 41 -17.64 8.69 -4.15
C LYS A 41 -16.98 7.51 -3.46
N TRP A 42 -15.87 7.74 -2.78
CA TRP A 42 -15.21 6.71 -1.97
C TRP A 42 -16.17 6.15 -0.92
N ASP A 43 -16.23 4.83 -0.86
CA ASP A 43 -16.99 4.10 0.13
C ASP A 43 -16.02 3.51 1.16
N PHE A 44 -16.28 3.82 2.42
CA PHE A 44 -15.49 3.39 3.59
C PHE A 44 -16.27 2.40 4.46
N SER A 45 -17.48 2.01 4.05
CA SER A 45 -18.36 1.11 4.81
C SER A 45 -18.07 -0.38 4.56
N GLY A 46 -17.08 -0.70 3.73
CA GLY A 46 -16.65 -2.07 3.45
C GLY A 46 -16.27 -2.84 4.71
N GLU A 47 -16.55 -4.14 4.73
CA GLU A 47 -16.33 -5.01 5.88
C GLU A 47 -14.85 -5.05 6.30
N SER A 48 -14.53 -4.41 7.43
CA SER A 48 -13.16 -4.25 7.94
C SER A 48 -12.39 -5.56 8.14
N TRP A 49 -13.08 -6.69 8.32
CA TRP A 49 -12.44 -7.98 8.59
C TRP A 49 -11.80 -8.64 7.36
N THR A 50 -12.16 -8.22 6.13
CA THR A 50 -11.54 -8.75 4.90
C THR A 50 -10.63 -7.76 4.20
N ASN A 51 -10.36 -6.57 4.77
CA ASN A 51 -9.76 -5.41 4.10
C ASN A 51 -8.34 -5.63 3.48
N TRP A 52 -8.22 -6.47 2.48
CA TRP A 52 -6.98 -6.76 1.74
C TRP A 52 -6.45 -5.52 1.00
N CYS A 53 -7.31 -4.51 0.80
CA CYS A 53 -6.97 -3.30 0.07
C CYS A 53 -6.17 -2.25 0.84
N GLU A 54 -6.03 -2.37 2.16
CA GLU A 54 -5.42 -1.32 2.99
C GLU A 54 -3.94 -1.04 2.60
N GLY A 55 -3.26 -2.03 2.04
CA GLY A 55 -1.90 -1.86 1.52
C GLY A 55 -1.80 -0.96 0.29
N PHE A 56 -2.85 -0.80 -0.50
CA PHE A 56 -2.75 -0.09 -1.79
C PHE A 56 -2.70 1.42 -1.63
N LEU A 57 -3.42 2.00 -0.66
CA LEU A 57 -3.31 3.44 -0.40
C LEU A 57 -1.88 3.77 0.01
N GLY A 58 -1.35 3.13 1.05
CA GLY A 58 0.04 3.32 1.49
C GLY A 58 1.07 3.04 0.38
N GLY A 59 0.85 2.01 -0.44
CA GLY A 59 1.70 1.72 -1.59
C GLY A 59 1.70 2.81 -2.66
N GLN A 60 0.57 3.43 -2.94
CA GLN A 60 0.49 4.59 -3.84
C GLN A 60 1.26 5.79 -3.28
N LEU A 61 1.17 6.06 -1.96
CA LEU A 61 1.94 7.13 -1.32
C LEU A 61 3.46 6.90 -1.48
N TRP A 62 3.93 5.66 -1.31
CA TRP A 62 5.32 5.28 -1.57
C TRP A 62 5.72 5.48 -3.04
N LEU A 63 4.83 5.19 -3.99
CA LEU A 63 5.09 5.40 -5.42
C LEU A 63 5.22 6.89 -5.77
N ILE A 64 4.37 7.75 -5.22
CA ILE A 64 4.50 9.20 -5.39
C ILE A 64 5.83 9.70 -4.81
N TYR A 65 6.17 9.29 -3.58
CA TYR A 65 7.47 9.64 -2.99
C TYR A 65 8.65 9.15 -3.84
N ALA A 66 8.60 7.92 -4.37
CA ALA A 66 9.66 7.41 -5.24
C ALA A 66 9.83 8.27 -6.51
N ARG A 67 8.75 8.87 -7.00
CA ARG A 67 8.74 9.73 -8.20
C ARG A 67 9.28 11.13 -7.95
N ASN A 68 8.82 11.80 -6.89
CA ASN A 68 9.08 13.23 -6.66
C ASN A 68 10.02 13.53 -5.48
N ARG A 69 10.26 12.56 -4.59
CA ARG A 69 11.11 12.67 -3.39
C ARG A 69 10.67 13.70 -2.36
N ASP A 70 9.42 14.15 -2.39
CA ASP A 70 8.89 15.09 -1.39
C ASP A 70 8.79 14.40 0.00
N PRO A 71 9.43 14.96 1.05
CA PRO A 71 9.34 14.43 2.40
C PRO A 71 7.92 14.28 2.95
N TRP A 72 6.96 15.11 2.49
CA TRP A 72 5.57 15.00 2.91
C TRP A 72 4.95 13.66 2.51
N TRP A 73 5.18 13.22 1.27
CA TRP A 73 4.70 11.92 0.78
C TRP A 73 5.33 10.76 1.53
N ARG A 74 6.63 10.86 1.85
CA ARG A 74 7.29 9.88 2.70
C ARG A 74 6.64 9.80 4.08
N GLN A 75 6.44 10.93 4.76
CA GLN A 75 5.83 10.96 6.09
C GLN A 75 4.44 10.31 6.08
N LYS A 76 3.63 10.61 5.07
CA LYS A 76 2.30 9.99 4.92
C LYS A 76 2.38 8.50 4.60
N ALA A 77 3.31 8.08 3.75
CA ALA A 77 3.51 6.67 3.44
C ALA A 77 3.96 5.86 4.67
N GLU A 78 4.87 6.39 5.47
CA GLU A 78 5.30 5.79 6.74
C GLU A 78 4.12 5.69 7.72
N HIS A 79 3.36 6.78 7.91
CA HIS A 79 2.17 6.80 8.77
C HIS A 79 1.13 5.74 8.38
N TYR A 80 0.72 5.69 7.10
CA TYR A 80 -0.24 4.70 6.62
C TYR A 80 0.30 3.26 6.66
N SER A 81 1.62 3.07 6.59
CA SER A 81 2.24 1.76 6.81
C SER A 81 2.05 1.33 8.27
N CYS A 82 2.32 2.22 9.24
CA CYS A 82 2.17 1.91 10.66
C CYS A 82 0.71 1.56 11.04
N LEU A 83 -0.29 2.21 10.42
CA LEU A 83 -1.71 1.92 10.68
C LEU A 83 -2.09 0.46 10.41
N ILE A 84 -1.44 -0.19 9.43
CA ILE A 84 -1.74 -1.59 9.07
C ILE A 84 -0.83 -2.61 9.77
N GLU A 85 0.21 -2.16 10.49
CA GLU A 85 1.17 -3.05 11.16
C GLU A 85 0.54 -4.09 12.10
N PRO A 86 -0.51 -3.78 12.89
CA PRO A 86 -1.14 -4.76 13.77
C PRO A 86 -1.65 -6.01 13.02
N ARG A 87 -1.85 -5.92 11.70
CA ARG A 87 -2.30 -7.05 10.88
C ARG A 87 -1.20 -8.05 10.53
N LYS A 88 0.06 -7.82 10.88
CA LYS A 88 1.17 -8.74 10.59
C LYS A 88 0.98 -10.13 11.23
N THR A 89 0.18 -10.22 12.28
CA THR A 89 -0.20 -11.46 12.96
C THR A 89 -1.63 -11.92 12.67
N ASP A 90 -2.31 -11.32 11.69
CA ASP A 90 -3.69 -11.69 11.34
C ASP A 90 -3.73 -13.06 10.63
N ARG A 91 -4.24 -14.05 11.37
CA ARG A 91 -4.38 -15.44 10.92
C ARG A 91 -5.71 -15.73 10.23
N ASN A 92 -6.56 -14.73 10.01
CA ASN A 92 -7.87 -14.90 9.39
C ASN A 92 -7.90 -14.54 7.89
N VAL A 93 -6.91 -13.78 7.40
CA VAL A 93 -6.78 -13.42 5.96
C VAL A 93 -5.53 -14.01 5.28
N HIS A 94 -5.59 -14.30 3.97
CA HIS A 94 -4.43 -14.74 3.17
C HIS A 94 -3.68 -13.59 2.47
N ASP A 95 -4.25 -12.39 2.51
CA ASP A 95 -3.82 -11.23 1.73
C ASP A 95 -2.72 -10.37 2.38
N LEU A 96 -1.99 -10.90 3.36
CA LEU A 96 -0.92 -10.15 4.04
C LEU A 96 0.16 -9.65 3.06
N GLY A 97 0.35 -10.35 1.93
CA GLY A 97 1.21 -9.88 0.85
C GLY A 97 0.79 -8.51 0.28
N PHE A 98 -0.51 -8.29 0.04
CA PHE A 98 -0.98 -7.00 -0.49
C PHE A 98 -0.74 -5.84 0.47
N LEU A 99 -0.84 -6.12 1.78
CA LEU A 99 -0.58 -5.15 2.83
C LEU A 99 0.90 -4.81 2.92
N PHE A 100 1.72 -5.80 3.29
CA PHE A 100 3.09 -5.58 3.71
C PHE A 100 4.07 -5.42 2.54
N TRP A 101 3.80 -6.04 1.39
CA TRP A 101 4.66 -5.87 0.21
C TRP A 101 4.45 -4.53 -0.48
N SER A 102 3.24 -3.98 -0.42
CA SER A 102 2.95 -2.65 -0.95
C SER A 102 3.50 -1.53 -0.06
N THR A 103 3.67 -1.77 1.24
CA THR A 103 4.03 -0.76 2.25
C THR A 103 5.42 -1.00 2.85
N TYR A 104 5.54 -1.85 3.87
CA TYR A 104 6.77 -2.12 4.62
C TYR A 104 7.93 -2.55 3.72
N LYS A 105 7.67 -3.32 2.65
CA LYS A 105 8.74 -3.74 1.74
C LYS A 105 9.36 -2.56 1.01
N ARG A 106 8.54 -1.60 0.55
CA ARG A 106 9.03 -0.37 -0.10
C ARG A 106 9.78 0.52 0.89
N TRP A 107 9.29 0.59 2.13
CA TRP A 107 9.97 1.32 3.19
C TRP A 107 11.34 0.70 3.50
N TYR A 108 11.40 -0.63 3.66
CA TYR A 108 12.66 -1.35 3.84
C TYR A 108 13.61 -1.18 2.65
N ASP A 109 13.12 -1.26 1.42
CA ASP A 109 13.95 -1.05 0.22
C ASP A 109 14.56 0.35 0.16
N LEU A 110 13.89 1.34 0.76
CA LEU A 110 14.39 2.70 0.85
C LEU A 110 15.46 2.88 1.93
N THR A 111 15.26 2.28 3.11
CA THR A 111 16.06 2.60 4.31
C THR A 111 17.06 1.51 4.71
N GLY A 112 16.80 0.26 4.34
CA GLY A 112 17.53 -0.90 4.81
C GLY A 112 17.32 -1.20 6.31
N ASP A 113 16.30 -0.62 6.96
CA ASP A 113 16.10 -0.73 8.40
C ASP A 113 15.74 -2.18 8.82
N PRO A 114 16.55 -2.84 9.67
CA PRO A 114 16.28 -4.19 10.15
C PRO A 114 14.95 -4.33 10.89
N ALA A 115 14.45 -3.29 11.54
CA ALA A 115 13.16 -3.32 12.23
C ALA A 115 11.99 -3.52 11.25
N LEU A 116 12.04 -2.88 10.09
CA LEU A 116 11.06 -3.07 9.02
C LEU A 116 11.16 -4.48 8.42
N SER A 117 12.38 -5.01 8.29
CA SER A 117 12.60 -6.38 7.87
C SER A 117 11.98 -7.40 8.84
N ALA A 118 12.09 -7.15 10.16
CA ALA A 118 11.46 -8.00 11.16
C ALA A 118 9.93 -8.05 11.02
N VAL A 119 9.28 -6.91 10.77
CA VAL A 119 7.83 -6.86 10.49
C VAL A 119 7.46 -7.66 9.23
N LEU A 120 8.26 -7.54 8.16
CA LEU A 120 8.05 -8.31 6.92
C LEU A 120 8.18 -9.82 7.15
N ILE A 121 9.19 -10.24 7.91
CA ILE A 121 9.42 -11.64 8.25
C ILE A 121 8.27 -12.18 9.10
N GLU A 122 7.78 -11.41 10.06
CA GLU A 122 6.65 -11.79 10.91
C GLU A 122 5.36 -11.96 10.09
N ALA A 123 5.04 -10.99 9.23
CA ALA A 123 3.90 -11.10 8.31
C ALA A 123 4.01 -12.31 7.36
N GLY A 124 5.20 -12.54 6.79
CA GLY A 124 5.47 -13.70 5.95
C GLY A 124 5.36 -15.02 6.71
N THR A 125 5.80 -15.05 7.97
CA THR A 125 5.67 -16.23 8.84
C THR A 125 4.20 -16.53 9.11
N THR A 126 3.40 -15.51 9.49
CA THR A 126 1.96 -15.66 9.68
C THR A 126 1.28 -16.20 8.43
N MET A 127 1.62 -15.67 7.26
CA MET A 127 1.08 -16.16 5.97
C MET A 127 1.49 -17.62 5.69
N SER A 128 2.73 -18.00 5.98
CA SER A 128 3.25 -19.35 5.74
C SER A 128 2.51 -20.44 6.52
N LEU A 129 1.90 -20.09 7.68
CA LEU A 129 1.09 -21.00 8.48
C LEU A 129 -0.15 -21.52 7.74
N ARG A 130 -0.52 -20.92 6.61
CA ARG A 130 -1.68 -21.34 5.80
C ARG A 130 -1.35 -22.48 4.85
N PHE A 131 -0.07 -22.72 4.60
CA PHE A 131 0.37 -23.71 3.62
C PHE A 131 -0.22 -25.09 3.91
N ASN A 132 -0.97 -25.62 2.94
CA ASN A 132 -1.51 -26.95 2.96
C ASN A 132 -0.47 -27.92 2.36
N GLU A 133 0.19 -28.72 3.20
CA GLU A 133 1.23 -29.65 2.76
C GLU A 133 0.73 -30.71 1.76
N LYS A 134 -0.49 -31.23 1.96
CA LYS A 134 -1.06 -32.28 1.10
C LYS A 134 -1.41 -31.74 -0.28
N GLY A 135 -1.99 -30.55 -0.32
CA GLY A 135 -2.40 -29.87 -1.55
C GLY A 135 -1.27 -29.09 -2.23
N ARG A 136 -0.19 -28.78 -1.50
CA ARG A 136 0.94 -27.95 -1.94
C ARG A 136 0.54 -26.56 -2.43
N TYR A 137 -0.39 -25.94 -1.72
CA TYR A 137 -0.85 -24.56 -1.97
C TYR A 137 -0.91 -23.79 -0.66
N LEU A 138 -1.00 -22.46 -0.75
CA LEU A 138 -1.15 -21.57 0.39
C LEU A 138 -2.62 -21.22 0.65
#